data_AF-A0A8J2MP97-F1
#
_entry.id   AF-A0A8J2MP97-F1
#
_cell.length_a   1.000
_cell.length_b   1.000
_cell.length_c   1.000
_cell.angle_alpha   90.00
_cell.angle_beta   90.00
_cell.angle_gamma   90.00
#
_symmetry.space_group_name_H-M   'P 1'
#
loop_
_entity.id
_entity.type
_entity.pdbx_description
1 polymer ?
#
loop_
_entity_poly.entity_id
_entity_poly.type
_entity_poly.pdbx_seq_one_letter_code
_entity_poly.pdbx_strand_id
1 'polypeptide(L)'
;MENAGDSPDESVDPTSELFDPLKALYSDKTKVPVKKAPVYDNITKFESVLKGIAPTWIGDGRKKGNRGSAAVKKVKEEEEEKEYDAFKSGRNVLSRMANTIGPLQLIYTCMETKSRIYTRSARGIRGFIEAYVAAFDKHWNLALEDCYETWTRKVKRKAPILGIPSVKSEEVNENVPKMIVKTSNGKTETLERHVPQMMLRGEQVVMIVKIN
;
A
#
# COMPACT_ATOMS: atom_id res chain seq x y z
N MET A 1 -52.67 15.24 39.85
CA MET A 1 -51.52 15.29 38.93
C MET A 1 -51.74 14.18 37.91
N GLU A 2 -52.08 14.57 36.70
CA GLU A 2 -52.58 13.70 35.64
C GLU A 2 -51.46 12.83 35.05
N ASN A 3 -51.77 11.54 34.83
CA ASN A 3 -50.96 10.58 34.09
C ASN A 3 -51.01 10.93 32.60
N ALA A 4 -49.91 11.42 32.03
CA ALA A 4 -49.75 11.57 30.59
C ALA A 4 -49.15 10.28 30.01
N GLY A 5 -49.85 9.70 29.03
CA GLY A 5 -49.63 8.37 28.49
C GLY A 5 -48.28 8.17 27.79
N ASP A 6 -47.65 7.04 28.09
CA ASP A 6 -46.53 6.48 27.34
C ASP A 6 -47.09 5.77 26.08
N SER A 7 -47.49 6.56 25.08
CA SER A 7 -47.83 6.02 23.76
C SER A 7 -46.52 5.63 23.04
N PRO A 8 -46.38 4.41 22.51
CA PRO A 8 -45.23 4.06 21.70
C PRO A 8 -45.21 4.97 20.45
N ASP A 9 -44.10 5.68 20.25
CA ASP A 9 -43.92 6.50 19.06
C ASP A 9 -43.76 5.58 17.84
N GLU A 10 -44.84 5.42 17.07
CA GLU A 10 -44.90 4.53 15.90
C GLU A 10 -43.82 4.85 14.85
N SER A 11 -43.27 6.07 14.84
CA SER A 11 -42.20 6.46 13.92
C SER A 11 -40.84 5.83 14.23
N VAL A 12 -40.69 5.24 15.42
CA VAL A 12 -39.45 4.59 15.88
C VAL A 12 -39.54 3.06 15.73
N ASP A 13 -40.73 2.52 15.48
CA ASP A 13 -40.94 1.08 15.31
C ASP A 13 -40.64 0.67 13.85
N PRO A 14 -39.62 -0.18 13.61
CA PRO A 14 -39.27 -0.62 12.25
C PRO A 14 -40.34 -1.50 11.59
N THR A 15 -41.40 -1.89 12.31
CA THR A 15 -42.54 -2.64 11.76
C THR A 15 -43.74 -1.76 11.40
N SER A 16 -43.68 -0.45 11.68
CA SER A 16 -44.73 0.53 11.38
C SER A 16 -44.62 1.07 9.95
N GLU A 17 -45.76 1.44 9.36
CA GLU A 17 -45.82 2.11 8.04
C GLU A 17 -45.27 3.55 8.07
N LEU A 18 -45.21 4.17 9.25
CA LEU A 18 -44.72 5.55 9.45
C LEU A 18 -43.28 5.62 9.98
N PHE A 19 -42.50 4.55 9.78
CA PHE A 19 -41.13 4.45 10.28
C PHE A 19 -40.19 5.49 9.67
N ASP A 20 -39.55 6.31 10.52
CA ASP A 20 -38.50 7.24 10.12
C ASP A 20 -37.12 6.68 10.55
N PRO A 21 -36.28 6.22 9.60
CA PRO A 21 -35.00 5.59 9.91
C PRO A 21 -34.02 6.56 10.59
N LEU A 22 -34.13 7.85 10.29
CA LEU A 22 -33.21 8.87 10.79
C LEU A 22 -33.56 9.21 12.24
N LYS A 23 -34.85 9.36 12.53
CA LYS A 23 -35.35 9.53 13.90
C LYS A 23 -35.10 8.30 14.77
N ALA A 24 -35.27 7.10 14.22
CA ALA A 24 -34.96 5.85 14.90
C ALA A 24 -33.47 5.77 15.30
N LEU A 25 -32.56 6.08 14.37
CA LEU A 25 -31.10 6.01 14.60
C LEU A 25 -30.63 6.86 15.78
N TYR A 26 -31.23 8.03 15.99
CA TYR A 26 -30.86 8.96 17.07
C TYR A 26 -31.73 8.81 18.33
N SER A 27 -32.66 7.86 18.37
CA SER A 27 -33.56 7.67 19.53
C SER A 27 -33.11 6.52 20.43
N ASP A 28 -33.10 6.78 21.74
CA ASP A 28 -32.79 5.76 22.77
C ASP A 28 -33.93 4.75 23.00
N LYS A 29 -35.08 4.95 22.34
CA LYS A 29 -36.29 4.14 22.48
C LYS A 29 -36.48 3.10 21.38
N THR A 30 -35.52 2.95 20.46
CA THR A 30 -35.57 1.93 19.40
C THR A 30 -35.62 0.53 19.97
N LYS A 31 -36.62 -0.24 19.54
CA LYS A 31 -36.77 -1.66 19.90
C LYS A 31 -36.47 -2.51 18.69
N VAL A 32 -35.53 -3.44 18.82
CA VAL A 32 -35.28 -4.47 17.80
C VAL A 32 -36.47 -5.44 17.79
N PRO A 33 -37.10 -5.73 16.64
CA PRO A 33 -38.30 -6.59 16.57
C PRO A 33 -38.12 -7.97 17.19
N VAL A 34 -36.92 -8.55 17.01
CA VAL A 34 -36.58 -9.87 17.55
C VAL A 34 -35.63 -9.70 18.73
N LYS A 35 -36.18 -9.77 19.96
CA LYS A 35 -35.40 -9.62 21.20
C LYS A 35 -34.27 -10.65 21.37
N LYS A 36 -34.37 -11.80 20.69
CA LYS A 36 -33.37 -12.88 20.72
C LYS A 36 -32.38 -12.82 19.56
N ALA A 37 -32.48 -11.82 18.67
CA ALA A 37 -31.57 -11.73 17.55
C ALA A 37 -30.14 -11.48 18.06
N PRO A 38 -29.15 -12.26 17.60
CA PRO A 38 -27.76 -11.99 17.91
C PRO A 38 -27.36 -10.65 17.29
N VAL A 39 -26.80 -9.77 18.13
CA VAL A 39 -26.25 -8.49 17.66
C VAL A 39 -24.86 -8.77 17.11
N TYR A 40 -24.65 -8.45 15.83
CA TYR A 40 -23.34 -8.53 15.20
C TYR A 40 -22.76 -7.15 15.07
N ASP A 41 -21.53 -6.97 15.57
CA ASP A 41 -20.87 -5.66 15.64
C ASP A 41 -20.50 -5.10 14.25
N ASN A 42 -20.41 -5.95 13.23
CA ASN A 42 -20.11 -5.54 11.86
C ASN A 42 -20.73 -6.46 10.80
N ILE A 43 -20.79 -5.95 9.57
CA ILE A 43 -21.34 -6.65 8.40
C ILE A 43 -20.57 -7.95 8.12
N THR A 44 -19.23 -7.94 8.28
CA THR A 44 -18.38 -9.11 8.05
C THR A 44 -18.74 -10.29 8.96
N LYS A 45 -19.02 -10.02 10.25
CA LYS A 45 -19.44 -11.01 11.26
C LYS A 45 -20.83 -11.54 10.95
N PHE A 46 -21.74 -10.69 10.49
CA PHE A 46 -23.06 -11.10 10.02
C PHE A 46 -22.95 -12.02 8.80
N GLU A 47 -22.15 -11.63 7.79
CA GLU A 47 -21.92 -12.45 6.59
C GLU A 47 -21.26 -13.79 6.91
N SER A 48 -20.31 -13.84 7.84
CA SER A 48 -19.63 -15.10 8.17
C SER A 48 -20.59 -16.10 8.82
N VAL A 49 -21.49 -15.61 9.69
CA VAL A 49 -22.53 -16.45 10.30
C VAL A 49 -23.57 -16.89 9.26
N LEU A 50 -24.00 -15.99 8.36
CA LEU A 50 -24.89 -16.35 7.24
C LEU A 50 -24.27 -17.42 6.34
N LYS A 51 -22.97 -17.34 6.08
CA LYS A 51 -22.20 -18.31 5.27
C LYS A 51 -21.91 -19.61 6.03
N GLY A 52 -22.36 -19.75 7.29
CA GLY A 52 -22.11 -20.93 8.13
C GLY A 52 -20.66 -21.06 8.61
N ILE A 53 -19.84 -20.02 8.44
CA ILE A 53 -18.43 -19.97 8.83
C ILE A 53 -18.38 -19.31 10.22
N ALA A 54 -18.91 -19.99 11.23
CA ALA A 54 -18.88 -19.47 12.60
C ALA A 54 -17.47 -19.70 13.21
N PRO A 55 -16.76 -18.66 13.68
CA PRO A 55 -15.62 -18.88 14.57
C PRO A 55 -16.17 -19.39 15.91
N THR A 56 -15.79 -20.62 16.27
CA THR A 56 -16.04 -21.18 17.60
C THR A 56 -15.31 -20.32 18.64
N TRP A 57 -16.08 -19.70 19.54
CA TRP A 57 -15.53 -19.10 20.75
C TRP A 57 -14.99 -20.22 21.64
N ILE A 58 -13.68 -20.30 21.79
CA ILE A 58 -13.07 -21.01 22.93
C ILE A 58 -13.41 -20.15 24.13
N GLY A 59 -14.39 -20.59 24.92
CA GLY A 59 -14.79 -19.92 26.15
C GLY A 59 -13.64 -19.94 27.14
N ASP A 60 -13.05 -18.78 27.41
CA ASP A 60 -12.20 -18.61 28.58
C ASP A 60 -13.12 -18.38 29.79
N GLY A 61 -13.15 -19.37 30.68
CA GLY A 61 -13.99 -19.33 31.86
C GLY A 61 -13.46 -18.32 32.86
N ARG A 62 -14.23 -17.27 33.18
CA ARG A 62 -14.04 -16.53 34.43
C ARG A 62 -15.36 -16.05 35.03
N LYS A 63 -15.48 -16.37 36.32
CA LYS A 63 -16.61 -16.20 37.22
C LYS A 63 -17.07 -14.74 37.35
N LYS A 64 -18.38 -14.64 37.56
CA LYS A 64 -19.17 -13.48 38.00
C LYS A 64 -18.58 -12.80 39.24
N GLY A 65 -18.45 -11.46 39.25
CA GLY A 65 -18.03 -10.73 40.45
C GLY A 65 -17.92 -9.20 40.32
N ASN A 66 -19.07 -8.54 40.52
CA ASN A 66 -19.28 -7.21 41.12
C ASN A 66 -18.89 -5.90 40.39
N ARG A 67 -19.83 -4.95 40.50
CA ARG A 67 -19.82 -3.55 40.05
C ARG A 67 -18.95 -2.69 40.99
N GLY A 68 -18.29 -1.66 40.46
CA GLY A 68 -17.66 -0.61 41.28
C GLY A 68 -16.88 0.43 40.49
N SER A 69 -17.54 1.57 40.22
CA SER A 69 -17.03 2.95 40.18
C SER A 69 -15.58 3.28 39.75
N ALA A 70 -15.52 4.17 38.75
CA ALA A 70 -14.68 5.36 38.68
C ALA A 70 -13.14 5.20 38.72
N ALA A 71 -12.53 5.35 37.54
CA ALA A 71 -11.44 6.29 37.31
C ALA A 71 -11.12 6.29 35.80
N VAL A 72 -11.45 7.37 35.10
CA VAL A 72 -10.91 7.65 33.77
C VAL A 72 -9.42 7.93 33.95
N LYS A 73 -8.60 6.88 33.91
CA LYS A 73 -7.17 7.01 33.65
C LYS A 73 -7.01 7.13 32.15
N LYS A 74 -6.60 8.33 31.70
CA LYS A 74 -5.91 8.52 30.41
C LYS A 74 -4.74 7.53 30.38
N VAL A 75 -4.92 6.40 29.72
CA VAL A 75 -3.83 5.55 29.26
C VAL A 75 -3.75 5.80 27.77
N LYS A 76 -2.57 6.18 27.31
CA LYS A 76 -2.24 6.40 25.91
C LYS A 76 -2.84 5.26 25.09
N GLU A 77 -3.49 5.59 23.98
CA GLU A 77 -3.76 4.64 22.91
C GLU A 77 -2.39 4.13 22.44
N GLU A 78 -1.91 3.08 23.10
CA GLU A 78 -1.07 2.11 22.43
C GLU A 78 -2.03 1.41 21.49
N GLU A 79 -2.07 1.90 20.26
CA GLU A 79 -2.54 1.13 19.12
C GLU A 79 -1.75 -0.20 19.16
N GLU A 80 -2.30 -1.22 19.83
CA GLU A 80 -1.88 -2.60 19.58
C GLU A 80 -2.32 -2.91 18.15
N GLU A 81 -1.47 -2.47 17.22
CA GLU A 81 -1.31 -3.06 15.91
C GLU A 81 -1.36 -4.57 16.13
N LYS A 82 -2.40 -5.21 15.58
CA LYS A 82 -2.44 -6.66 15.51
C LYS A 82 -1.23 -7.08 14.70
N GLU A 83 -0.16 -7.41 15.41
CA GLU A 83 1.06 -7.97 14.85
C GLU A 83 0.66 -9.34 14.29
N TYR A 84 0.32 -9.36 13.00
CA TYR A 84 0.32 -10.60 12.24
C TYR A 84 1.72 -11.15 12.39
N ASP A 85 1.87 -12.23 13.15
CA ASP A 85 3.14 -12.89 13.39
C ASP A 85 3.63 -13.56 12.08
N ALA A 86 4.00 -12.73 11.11
CA ALA A 86 4.63 -13.11 9.86
C ALA A 86 5.98 -13.79 10.14
N PHE A 87 6.59 -13.48 11.29
CA PHE A 87 7.83 -14.04 11.79
C PHE A 87 7.71 -15.55 12.10
N LYS A 88 6.61 -16.04 12.69
CA LYS A 88 6.42 -17.47 12.96
C LYS A 88 6.30 -18.37 11.72
N SER A 89 5.93 -17.82 10.56
CA SER A 89 5.70 -18.64 9.35
C SER A 89 6.88 -18.69 8.38
N GLY A 90 7.97 -17.94 8.64
CA GLY A 90 9.09 -17.82 7.71
C GLY A 90 8.73 -17.21 6.35
N ARG A 91 7.53 -16.63 6.21
CA ARG A 91 7.01 -16.10 4.93
C ARG A 91 7.51 -14.68 4.71
N ASN A 92 8.74 -14.56 4.23
CA ASN A 92 9.33 -13.29 3.81
C ASN A 92 9.42 -13.17 2.28
N VAL A 93 9.81 -11.99 1.77
CA VAL A 93 9.96 -11.76 0.32
C VAL A 93 10.97 -12.73 -0.30
N LEU A 94 12.09 -13.00 0.39
CA LEU A 94 13.13 -13.92 -0.09
C LEU A 94 12.60 -15.36 -0.29
N SER A 95 11.83 -15.86 0.67
CA SER A 95 11.16 -17.16 0.60
C SER A 95 10.13 -17.21 -0.53
N ARG A 96 9.46 -16.09 -0.83
CA ARG A 96 8.51 -16.00 -1.93
C ARG A 96 9.21 -15.98 -3.28
N MET A 97 10.30 -15.22 -3.40
CA MET A 97 11.14 -15.16 -4.61
C MET A 97 11.65 -16.55 -5.00
N ALA A 98 12.19 -17.30 -4.03
CA ALA A 98 12.71 -18.66 -4.27
C ALA A 98 11.62 -19.67 -4.69
N ASN A 99 10.39 -19.50 -4.20
CA ASN A 99 9.26 -20.39 -4.49
C ASN A 99 8.34 -19.85 -5.60
N THR A 100 8.78 -18.87 -6.40
CA THR A 100 7.92 -18.27 -7.43
C THR A 100 7.78 -19.20 -8.63
N ILE A 101 6.56 -19.32 -9.15
CA ILE A 101 6.23 -20.18 -10.30
C ILE A 101 5.74 -19.29 -11.46
N GLY A 102 6.09 -19.66 -12.69
CA GLY A 102 5.60 -19.00 -13.91
C GLY A 102 6.47 -17.82 -14.35
N PRO A 103 5.90 -16.71 -14.87
CA PRO A 103 6.70 -15.63 -15.48
C PRO A 103 7.63 -14.92 -14.49
N LEU A 104 7.27 -14.84 -13.20
CA LEU A 104 8.13 -14.28 -12.17
C LEU A 104 9.35 -15.17 -11.87
N GLN A 105 9.27 -16.48 -12.14
CA GLN A 105 10.42 -17.37 -12.05
C GLN A 105 11.51 -17.00 -13.06
N LEU A 106 11.14 -16.44 -14.21
CA LEU A 106 12.12 -15.93 -15.17
C LEU A 106 12.93 -14.78 -14.57
N ILE A 107 12.32 -13.91 -13.76
CA ILE A 107 13.01 -12.84 -13.04
C ILE A 107 14.00 -13.43 -12.03
N TYR A 108 13.63 -14.52 -11.35
CA TYR A 108 14.56 -15.24 -10.47
C TYR A 108 15.79 -15.74 -11.24
N THR A 109 15.63 -16.33 -12.43
CA THR A 109 16.77 -16.71 -13.29
C THR A 109 17.56 -15.52 -13.86
N CYS A 110 16.97 -14.33 -13.86
CA CYS A 110 17.61 -13.08 -14.25
C CYS A 110 18.46 -12.49 -13.12
N MET A 111 18.39 -13.00 -11.89
CA MET A 111 19.25 -12.53 -10.78
C MET A 111 20.71 -12.92 -10.97
N GLU A 112 20.99 -14.03 -11.68
CA GLU A 112 22.35 -14.53 -11.94
C GLU A 112 23.11 -13.74 -13.02
N THR A 113 22.38 -12.98 -13.85
CA THR A 113 22.93 -12.37 -15.06
C THR A 113 22.48 -10.92 -15.18
N LYS A 114 23.25 -10.11 -15.89
CA LYS A 114 22.85 -8.72 -16.15
C LYS A 114 21.60 -8.70 -17.01
N SER A 115 20.61 -7.92 -16.60
CA SER A 115 19.31 -7.84 -17.27
C SER A 115 19.02 -6.43 -17.74
N ARG A 116 18.28 -6.30 -18.84
CA ARG A 116 17.80 -5.02 -19.37
C ARG A 116 16.33 -4.84 -18.99
N ILE A 117 16.06 -3.86 -18.14
CA ILE A 117 14.73 -3.50 -17.65
C ILE A 117 14.25 -2.25 -18.37
N TYR A 118 13.16 -2.33 -19.11
CA TYR A 118 12.58 -1.18 -19.79
C TYR A 118 11.61 -0.43 -18.87
N THR A 119 11.77 0.89 -18.80
CA THR A 119 10.91 1.76 -17.98
C THR A 119 9.93 2.54 -18.85
N ARG A 120 8.71 2.75 -18.35
CA ARG A 120 7.72 3.58 -19.04
C ARG A 120 7.91 5.07 -18.75
N SER A 121 7.32 5.88 -19.62
CA SER A 121 7.01 7.28 -19.37
C SER A 121 5.50 7.47 -19.24
N ALA A 122 5.03 8.72 -19.18
CA ALA A 122 3.60 9.03 -19.28
C ALA A 122 2.98 8.51 -20.60
N ARG A 123 3.76 8.45 -21.69
CA ARG A 123 3.32 7.95 -23.00
C ARG A 123 4.44 7.15 -23.66
N GLY A 124 4.38 5.81 -23.54
CA GLY A 124 5.34 4.89 -24.14
C GLY A 124 6.55 4.59 -23.26
N ILE A 125 7.64 4.12 -23.88
CA ILE A 125 8.88 3.71 -23.20
C ILE A 125 9.79 4.92 -23.00
N ARG A 126 10.29 5.10 -21.78
CA ARG A 126 11.23 6.18 -21.40
C ARG A 126 12.67 5.84 -21.78
N GLY A 127 13.04 4.59 -21.56
CA GLY A 127 14.41 4.12 -21.64
C GLY A 127 14.54 2.74 -21.02
N PHE A 128 15.77 2.38 -20.68
CA PHE A 128 16.07 1.09 -20.06
C PHE A 128 17.17 1.24 -19.00
N ILE A 129 17.24 0.25 -18.13
CA ILE A 129 18.25 0.10 -17.09
C ILE A 129 18.92 -1.24 -17.31
N GLU A 130 20.24 -1.26 -17.40
CA GLU A 130 21.02 -2.49 -17.36
C GLU A 130 21.59 -2.67 -15.97
N ALA A 131 21.18 -3.73 -15.27
CA ALA A 131 21.54 -3.94 -13.87
C ALA A 131 21.49 -5.42 -13.51
N TYR A 132 22.08 -5.75 -12.36
CA TYR A 132 21.83 -7.02 -11.68
C TYR A 132 20.60 -6.89 -10.80
N VAL A 133 19.72 -7.89 -10.82
CA VAL A 133 18.53 -7.93 -9.97
C VAL A 133 18.92 -8.55 -8.63
N ALA A 134 18.89 -7.76 -7.56
CA ALA A 134 19.19 -8.23 -6.20
C ALA A 134 17.95 -8.77 -5.48
N ALA A 135 16.78 -8.19 -5.74
CA ALA A 135 15.51 -8.69 -5.22
C ALA A 135 14.31 -8.29 -6.09
N PHE A 136 13.22 -9.05 -6.01
CA PHE A 136 11.96 -8.72 -6.66
C PHE A 136 10.74 -9.08 -5.80
N ASP A 137 9.58 -8.52 -6.12
CA ASP A 137 8.32 -8.84 -5.47
C ASP A 137 7.20 -9.08 -6.51
N LYS A 138 6.05 -9.59 -6.06
CA LYS A 138 4.84 -9.86 -6.87
C LYS A 138 4.34 -8.64 -7.65
N HIS A 139 4.65 -7.43 -7.17
CA HIS A 139 4.30 -6.17 -7.81
C HIS A 139 5.33 -5.71 -8.84
N TRP A 140 6.33 -6.53 -9.16
CA TRP A 140 7.45 -6.18 -10.04
C TRP A 140 8.31 -5.03 -9.50
N ASN A 141 8.25 -4.80 -8.20
CA ASN A 141 9.22 -3.92 -7.53
C ASN A 141 10.58 -4.62 -7.55
N LEU A 142 11.61 -3.94 -8.04
CA LEU A 142 12.95 -4.51 -8.21
C LEU A 142 13.98 -3.73 -7.39
N ALA A 143 14.78 -4.44 -6.60
CA ALA A 143 16.03 -3.92 -6.06
C ALA A 143 17.14 -4.27 -7.06
N LEU A 144 17.86 -3.26 -7.52
CA LEU A 144 18.85 -3.37 -8.58
C LEU A 144 20.24 -2.92 -8.09
N GLU A 145 21.27 -3.57 -8.59
CA GLU A 145 22.68 -3.29 -8.33
C GLU A 145 23.45 -3.02 -9.63
N ASP A 146 24.46 -2.15 -9.55
CA ASP A 146 25.31 -1.73 -10.69
C ASP A 146 24.47 -1.26 -11.90
N CYS A 147 23.62 -0.26 -11.66
CA CYS A 147 22.62 0.18 -12.62
C CYS A 147 23.20 1.18 -13.62
N TYR A 148 23.11 0.87 -14.91
CA TYR A 148 23.35 1.81 -15.99
C TYR A 148 22.01 2.20 -16.61
N GLU A 149 21.48 3.36 -16.21
CA GLU A 149 20.22 3.88 -16.73
C GLU A 149 20.48 4.71 -17.98
N THR A 150 19.83 4.34 -19.09
CA THR A 150 19.80 5.12 -20.33
C THR A 150 18.39 5.63 -20.60
N TRP A 151 18.22 6.94 -20.78
CA TRP A 151 16.94 7.54 -21.12
C TRP A 151 17.08 8.74 -22.05
N THR A 152 16.01 9.07 -22.76
CA THR A 152 15.96 10.24 -23.65
C THR A 152 15.14 11.36 -23.02
N ARG A 153 15.62 12.61 -23.16
CA ARG A 153 14.87 13.82 -22.77
C ARG A 153 14.99 14.90 -23.83
N LYS A 154 14.11 15.90 -23.79
CA LYS A 154 14.25 17.11 -24.61
C LYS A 154 15.45 17.94 -24.12
N VAL A 155 16.26 18.42 -25.06
CA VAL A 155 17.40 19.30 -24.74
C VAL A 155 16.86 20.57 -24.11
N LYS A 156 17.24 20.84 -22.86
CA LYS A 156 16.92 22.11 -22.19
C LYS A 156 18.06 23.08 -22.47
N ARG A 157 18.01 23.82 -23.58
CA ARG A 157 18.88 24.99 -23.77
C ARG A 157 18.42 26.07 -22.80
N LYS A 158 19.06 26.17 -21.64
CA LYS A 158 19.10 27.46 -20.95
C LYS A 158 19.96 28.35 -21.84
N ALA A 159 19.37 29.35 -22.49
CA ALA A 159 20.18 30.43 -23.01
C ALA A 159 20.90 31.05 -21.81
N PRO A 160 22.24 31.19 -21.83
CA PRO A 160 22.90 32.03 -20.84
C PRO A 160 22.26 33.41 -20.95
N ILE A 161 21.72 33.92 -19.85
CA ILE A 161 21.43 35.34 -19.74
C ILE A 161 22.77 36.04 -19.93
N LEU A 162 22.83 36.97 -20.90
CA LEU A 162 24.01 37.74 -21.30
C LEU A 162 25.11 37.82 -20.22
N GLY A 163 26.29 37.30 -20.57
CA GLY A 163 27.59 37.69 -20.01
C GLY A 163 27.76 37.65 -18.49
N ILE A 164 27.98 36.45 -17.92
CA ILE A 164 28.61 36.33 -16.60
C ILE A 164 29.90 35.52 -16.80
N PRO A 165 31.07 36.05 -16.40
CA PRO A 165 32.36 35.44 -16.67
C PRO A 165 32.49 34.10 -15.93
N SER A 166 33.31 33.22 -16.51
CA SER A 166 33.73 31.91 -16.01
C SER A 166 33.95 31.90 -14.49
N VAL A 167 32.90 31.64 -13.73
CA VAL A 167 33.02 31.18 -12.35
C VAL A 167 33.38 29.71 -12.47
N LYS A 168 34.65 29.43 -12.16
CA LYS A 168 35.19 28.08 -12.04
C LYS A 168 34.18 27.24 -11.27
N SER A 169 33.76 26.16 -11.90
CA SER A 169 32.84 25.13 -11.41
C SER A 169 32.83 25.03 -9.89
N GLU A 170 31.74 25.48 -9.29
CA GLU A 170 31.39 25.16 -7.92
C GLU A 170 31.44 23.64 -7.76
N GLU A 171 32.05 23.22 -6.64
CA GLU A 171 32.27 21.85 -6.22
C GLU A 171 31.05 20.98 -6.53
N VAL A 172 31.19 20.11 -7.54
CA VAL A 172 30.15 19.15 -7.89
C VAL A 172 30.01 18.23 -6.70
N ASN A 173 28.96 18.41 -5.90
CA ASN A 173 28.58 17.52 -4.81
C ASN A 173 28.85 16.06 -5.23
N GLU A 174 29.85 15.42 -4.62
CA GLU A 174 30.30 14.06 -4.98
C GLU A 174 29.17 13.03 -4.91
N ASN A 175 28.10 13.37 -4.18
CA ASN A 175 26.98 12.50 -3.89
C ASN A 175 25.91 12.45 -5.01
N VAL A 176 26.08 13.18 -6.12
CA VAL A 176 25.16 13.10 -7.26
C VAL A 176 25.79 12.25 -8.38
N PRO A 177 25.11 11.18 -8.85
CA PRO A 177 25.65 10.35 -9.91
C PRO A 177 25.88 11.17 -11.18
N LYS A 178 27.11 11.09 -11.71
CA LYS A 178 27.52 11.78 -12.93
C LYS A 178 26.67 11.33 -14.11
N MET A 179 26.19 12.30 -14.87
CA MET A 179 25.33 12.10 -16.03
C MET A 179 26.11 12.39 -17.31
N ILE A 180 26.15 11.41 -18.21
CA ILE A 180 26.88 11.47 -19.47
C ILE A 180 25.87 11.57 -20.61
N VAL A 181 26.08 12.51 -21.54
CA VAL A 181 25.27 12.60 -22.76
C VAL A 181 25.86 11.67 -23.81
N LYS A 182 25.13 10.62 -24.21
CA LYS A 182 25.56 9.65 -25.22
C LYS A 182 25.38 10.15 -26.64
N THR A 183 24.18 10.67 -26.94
CA THR A 183 23.82 11.14 -28.28
C THR A 183 22.91 12.36 -28.19
N SER A 184 23.05 13.28 -29.15
CA SER A 184 22.21 14.48 -29.25
C SER A 184 21.73 14.66 -30.68
N ASN A 185 20.41 14.77 -30.85
CA ASN A 185 19.75 15.00 -32.13
C ASN A 185 19.20 16.45 -32.22
N GLY A 186 19.81 17.38 -31.47
CA GLY A 186 19.43 18.80 -31.39
C GLY A 186 18.14 19.10 -30.61
N LYS A 187 17.09 18.28 -30.78
CA LYS A 187 15.80 18.37 -30.06
C LYS A 187 15.79 17.50 -28.80
N THR A 188 16.38 16.32 -28.88
CA THR A 188 16.45 15.33 -27.80
C THR A 188 17.88 14.89 -27.58
N GLU A 189 18.20 14.59 -26.34
CA GLU A 189 19.48 14.02 -25.92
C GLU A 189 19.22 12.73 -25.15
N THR A 190 20.02 11.72 -25.43
CA THR A 190 20.05 10.46 -24.70
C THR A 190 21.15 10.54 -23.67
N LEU A 191 20.77 10.29 -22.42
CA LEU A 191 21.67 10.38 -21.28
C LEU A 191 21.85 9.01 -20.68
N GLU A 192 23.02 8.82 -20.11
CA GLU A 192 23.39 7.70 -19.29
C GLU A 192 23.81 8.18 -17.91
N ARG A 193 23.44 7.43 -16.88
CA ARG A 193 24.03 7.57 -15.55
C ARG A 193 24.30 6.21 -14.95
N HIS A 194 25.34 6.15 -14.15
CA HIS A 194 25.62 5.00 -13.29
C HIS A 194 25.03 5.25 -11.91
N VAL A 195 24.31 4.26 -11.36
CA VAL A 195 23.74 4.28 -10.02
C VAL A 195 24.11 2.97 -9.34
N PRO A 196 24.88 2.98 -8.23
CA PRO A 196 25.34 1.76 -7.59
C PRO A 196 24.20 0.85 -7.12
N GLN A 197 23.15 1.43 -6.52
CA GLN A 197 21.97 0.71 -6.05
C GLN A 197 20.71 1.53 -6.34
N MET A 198 19.65 0.86 -6.80
CA MET A 198 18.40 1.53 -7.15
C MET A 198 17.20 0.65 -6.82
N MET A 199 16.18 1.25 -6.20
CA MET A 199 14.87 0.63 -6.01
C MET A 199 13.91 1.11 -7.10
N LEU A 200 13.44 0.19 -7.94
CA LEU A 200 12.51 0.47 -9.02
C LEU A 200 11.11 -0.01 -8.67
N ARG A 201 10.11 0.89 -8.75
CA ARG A 201 8.70 0.55 -8.55
C ARG A 201 8.15 -0.19 -9.77
N GLY A 202 7.47 -1.31 -9.56
CA GLY A 202 7.05 -2.19 -10.66
C GLY A 202 5.99 -1.63 -11.59
N GLU A 203 5.21 -0.64 -11.15
CA GLU A 203 4.33 0.13 -12.04
C GLU A 203 5.10 0.77 -13.21
N GLN A 204 6.38 1.13 -12.99
CA GLN A 204 7.22 1.76 -14.00
C GLN A 204 7.87 0.74 -14.94
N VAL A 205 7.83 -0.56 -14.64
CA VAL A 205 8.44 -1.63 -15.43
C VAL A 205 7.52 -2.02 -16.57
N VAL A 206 8.05 -2.07 -17.78
CA VAL A 206 7.32 -2.50 -18.99
C VAL A 206 7.66 -3.95 -19.35
N MET A 207 8.95 -4.26 -19.42
CA MET A 207 9.45 -5.59 -19.74
C MET A 207 10.87 -5.76 -19.20
N ILE A 208 11.25 -7.01 -18.95
CA ILE A 208 12.59 -7.41 -18.51
C ILE A 208 13.14 -8.38 -19.55
N VAL A 209 14.34 -8.11 -20.03
CA VAL A 209 15.03 -8.92 -21.03
C VAL A 209 16.34 -9.40 -20.45
N LYS A 210 16.53 -10.72 -20.42
CA LYS A 210 17.83 -11.32 -20.08
C LYS A 210 18.83 -11.02 -21.18
N ILE A 211 19.97 -10.46 -20.83
CA ILE A 211 21.08 -10.23 -21.77
C ILE A 211 21.93 -11.50 -21.74
N ASN A 212 22.12 -12.14 -22.90
CA ASN A 212 23.01 -13.28 -23.06
C ASN A 212 24.47 -12.82 -23.15
#